data_AF-A0A6V7HY48-F1
#
_entry.id   AF-A0A6V7HY48-F1
#
_cell.length_a   1.000
_cell.length_b   1.000
_cell.length_c   1.000
_cell.angle_alpha   90.00
_cell.angle_beta   90.00
_cell.angle_gamma   90.00
#
_symmetry.space_group_name_H-M   'P 1'
#
loop_
_entity.id
_entity.type
_entity.pdbx_description
1 polymer ?
#
loop_
_entity_poly.entity_id
_entity_poly.type
_entity_poly.pdbx_seq_one_letter_code
_entity_poly.pdbx_strand_id
1 'polypeptide(L)'
;MAVAQVSFPQIEVFNRVLGLPVIEQALAVSVSTYSRVKDSNQLLRWFLSTAENSITDATKRAAPFAAPIAMKFEAPIHFFDDKLCWGLDKIEEKVPIVKDTPTMVSKD
;
A
#
# COMPACT_ATOMS: atom_id res chain seq x y z
N MET A 1 29.77 -6.86 11.44
CA MET A 1 28.64 -6.60 12.35
C MET A 1 27.38 -7.06 11.65
N ALA A 2 26.60 -7.96 12.27
CA ALA A 2 25.35 -8.44 11.69
C ALA A 2 24.34 -7.28 11.69
N VAL A 3 23.82 -6.92 10.51
CA VAL A 3 22.72 -5.96 10.41
C VAL A 3 21.51 -6.66 11.02
N ALA A 4 21.01 -6.18 12.16
CA ALA A 4 19.79 -6.72 12.75
C ALA A 4 18.68 -6.62 11.72
N GLN A 5 18.09 -7.76 11.35
CA GLN A 5 16.97 -7.80 10.42
C GLN A 5 15.78 -7.09 11.07
N VAL A 6 15.39 -5.95 10.52
CA VAL A 6 14.21 -5.20 10.96
C VAL A 6 12.97 -5.97 10.51
N SER A 7 12.24 -6.55 11.48
CA SER A 7 11.01 -7.31 11.23
C SER A 7 9.80 -6.51 11.69
N PHE A 8 8.75 -6.47 10.86
CA PHE A 8 7.46 -5.88 11.16
C PHE A 8 6.36 -6.96 11.05
N PRO A 9 5.26 -6.85 11.82
CA PRO A 9 4.13 -7.76 11.68
C PRO A 9 3.64 -7.73 10.24
N GLN A 10 3.37 -8.90 9.66
CA GLN A 10 2.73 -8.97 8.34
C GLN A 10 1.25 -8.63 8.50
N ILE A 11 0.72 -7.84 7.56
CA ILE A 11 -0.67 -7.40 7.54
C ILE A 11 -1.28 -7.87 6.21
N GLU A 12 -2.08 -8.93 6.26
CA GLU A 12 -2.61 -9.63 5.10
C GLU A 12 -3.66 -8.82 4.36
N VAL A 13 -4.48 -8.03 5.06
CA VAL A 13 -5.56 -7.27 4.42
C VAL A 13 -5.02 -6.30 3.36
N PHE A 14 -3.84 -5.70 3.58
CA PHE A 14 -3.24 -4.81 2.58
C PHE A 14 -2.87 -5.56 1.31
N ASN A 15 -2.30 -6.77 1.42
CA ASN A 15 -1.98 -7.59 0.26
C ASN A 15 -3.25 -7.95 -0.52
N ARG A 16 -4.33 -8.29 0.17
CA ARG A 16 -5.62 -8.60 -0.46
C ARG A 16 -6.25 -7.39 -1.14
N VAL A 17 -6.27 -6.24 -0.47
CA VAL A 17 -6.83 -4.99 -1.02
C VAL A 17 -6.05 -4.51 -2.24
N LEU A 18 -4.71 -4.54 -2.17
CA LEU A 18 -3.86 -4.16 -3.30
C LEU A 18 -3.96 -5.15 -4.46
N GLY A 19 -4.28 -6.42 -4.19
CA GLY A 19 -4.54 -7.44 -5.19
C GLY A 19 -5.91 -7.34 -5.88
N LEU A 20 -6.79 -6.42 -5.44
CA LEU A 20 -8.06 -6.20 -6.11
C LEU A 20 -7.83 -5.46 -7.44
N PRO A 21 -8.35 -5.97 -8.58
CA PRO A 21 -8.12 -5.36 -9.90
C PRO A 21 -8.52 -3.89 -9.97
N VAL A 22 -9.61 -3.51 -9.28
CA VAL A 22 -10.08 -2.11 -9.21
C VAL A 22 -9.06 -1.21 -8.52
N ILE A 23 -8.49 -1.69 -7.41
CA ILE A 23 -7.52 -0.93 -6.60
C ILE A 23 -6.19 -0.84 -7.34
N GLU A 24 -5.72 -1.95 -7.93
CA GLU A 24 -4.50 -1.97 -8.72
C GLU A 24 -4.57 -0.98 -9.90
N GLN A 25 -5.70 -0.96 -10.63
CA GLN A 25 -5.91 -0.01 -11.72
C GLN A 25 -5.99 1.44 -11.23
N ALA A 26 -6.76 1.70 -10.18
CA ALA A 26 -6.84 3.04 -9.59
C ALA A 26 -5.46 3.54 -9.14
N LEU A 27 -4.67 2.67 -8.52
CA LEU A 27 -3.30 2.96 -8.10
C LEU A 27 -2.40 3.22 -9.31
N ALA A 28 -2.44 2.37 -10.34
CA ALA A 28 -1.66 2.54 -11.57
C ALA A 28 -1.99 3.87 -12.29
N VAL A 29 -3.27 4.23 -12.37
CA VAL A 29 -3.72 5.51 -12.94
C VAL A 29 -3.23 6.68 -12.09
N SER A 30 -3.29 6.57 -10.76
CA SER A 30 -2.82 7.62 -9.86
C SER A 30 -1.30 7.82 -9.98
N VAL A 31 -0.51 6.75 -9.98
CA VAL A 31 0.95 6.77 -10.10
C VAL A 31 1.38 7.29 -11.45
N SER A 32 0.72 6.88 -12.54
CA SER A 32 1.03 7.39 -13.87
C SER A 32 0.70 8.88 -14.02
N THR A 33 -0.44 9.32 -13.48
CA THR A 33 -0.83 10.74 -13.49
C THR A 33 0.13 11.58 -12.67
N TYR A 34 0.48 11.13 -11.47
CA TYR A 34 1.47 11.78 -10.62
C TYR A 34 2.84 11.84 -11.32
N SER A 35 3.29 10.74 -11.92
CA SER A 35 4.54 10.69 -12.70
C SER A 35 4.53 11.70 -13.85
N ARG A 36 3.41 11.85 -14.57
CA ARG A 36 3.27 12.88 -15.62
C ARG A 36 3.42 14.30 -15.08
N VAL A 37 2.84 14.59 -13.91
CA VAL A 37 2.97 15.91 -13.26
C VAL A 37 4.42 16.13 -12.80
N LYS A 38 5.01 15.13 -12.17
CA LYS A 38 6.39 15.14 -11.69
C LYS A 38 7.39 15.36 -12.83
N ASP A 39 7.21 14.66 -13.94
CA ASP A 39 8.11 14.71 -15.09
C ASP A 39 7.79 15.83 -16.09
N SER A 40 6.78 16.67 -15.80
CA SER A 40 6.41 17.80 -16.67
C SER A 40 7.50 18.87 -16.79
N ASN A 41 8.33 19.04 -15.75
CA ASN A 41 9.42 20.01 -15.72
C ASN A 41 10.60 19.47 -14.87
N GLN A 42 11.83 19.73 -15.29
CA GLN A 42 13.04 19.32 -14.57
C GLN A 42 13.08 19.82 -13.11
N LEU A 43 12.59 21.04 -12.84
CA LEU A 43 12.52 21.59 -11.48
C LEU A 43 11.51 20.83 -10.60
N LEU A 44 10.32 20.54 -11.13
CA LEU A 44 9.30 19.78 -10.41
C LEU A 44 9.76 18.34 -10.17
N ARG A 45 10.40 17.72 -11.16
CA ARG A 45 10.99 16.39 -11.03
C ARG A 45 12.01 16.37 -9.90
N TRP A 46 12.92 17.35 -9.86
CA TRP A 46 13.92 17.45 -8.79
C TRP A 46 13.27 17.64 -7.42
N PHE A 47 12.35 18.61 -7.29
CA PHE A 47 11.70 18.93 -6.02
C PHE A 47 10.90 17.73 -5.46
N LEU A 48 10.04 17.15 -6.28
CA LEU A 48 9.19 16.02 -5.88
C LEU A 48 10.01 14.74 -5.64
N SER A 49 11.04 14.46 -6.45
CA SER A 49 11.94 13.33 -6.18
C SER A 49 12.70 13.52 -4.88
N THR A 50 13.13 14.75 -4.56
CA THR A 50 13.82 15.05 -3.30
C THR A 50 12.88 14.85 -2.11
N ALA A 51 11.62 15.29 -2.22
CA ALA A 51 10.61 15.07 -1.19
C ALA A 51 10.32 13.57 -0.97
N GLU A 52 10.10 12.81 -2.04
CA GLU A 52 9.89 11.35 -1.97
C GLU A 52 11.08 10.60 -1.35
N ASN A 53 12.30 10.97 -1.75
CA ASN A 53 13.52 10.39 -1.21
C ASN A 53 13.69 10.74 0.27
N SER A 54 13.35 11.97 0.67
CA SER A 54 13.42 12.40 2.07
C SER A 54 12.48 11.57 2.95
N ILE A 55 11.24 11.33 2.51
CA ILE A 55 10.28 10.49 3.24
C ILE A 55 10.77 9.03 3.30
N THR A 56 11.31 8.51 2.19
CA THR A 56 11.86 7.16 2.12
C THR A 56 13.03 6.98 3.09
N ASP A 57 13.94 7.95 3.14
CA ASP A 57 15.09 7.93 4.04
C ASP A 57 14.69 8.11 5.51
N ALA A 58 13.73 9.00 5.79
CA ALA A 58 13.17 9.15 7.13
C ALA A 58 12.54 7.85 7.61
N THR A 59 11.77 7.18 6.75
CA THR A 59 11.14 5.88 7.05
C THR A 59 12.20 4.81 7.31
N LYS A 60 13.23 4.69 6.45
CA LYS A 60 14.33 3.72 6.64
C LYS A 60 15.09 3.95 7.96
N ARG A 61 15.32 5.21 8.32
CA ARG A 61 16.00 5.56 9.58
C ARG A 61 15.11 5.32 10.81
N ALA A 62 13.80 5.55 10.68
CA ALA A 62 12.84 5.33 11.76
C ALA A 62 12.47 3.85 11.96
N ALA A 63 12.55 3.04 10.90
CA ALA A 63 12.19 1.62 10.91
C ALA A 63 12.79 0.79 12.06
N PRO A 64 14.10 0.84 12.36
CA PRO A 64 14.67 0.06 13.47
C PRO A 64 14.14 0.48 14.84
N PHE A 65 13.70 1.73 15.00
CA PHE A 65 13.12 2.23 16.25
C PHE A 65 11.63 1.86 16.37
N ALA A 66 10.91 1.85 15.24
CA ALA A 66 9.48 1.52 15.19
C ALA A 66 9.21 0.01 15.26
N ALA A 67 10.08 -0.82 14.70
CA ALA A 67 9.94 -2.27 14.65
C ALA A 67 9.67 -2.94 16.02
N PRO A 68 10.44 -2.68 17.10
CA PRO A 68 10.17 -3.31 18.40
C PRO A 68 8.82 -2.88 18.99
N ILE A 69 8.34 -1.68 18.68
CA ILE A 69 7.02 -1.20 19.09
C ILE A 69 5.96 -1.98 18.31
N ALA A 70 6.09 -2.07 16.99
CA ALA A 70 5.17 -2.82 16.14
C ALA A 70 5.09 -4.31 16.57
N MET A 71 6.24 -4.94 16.86
CA MET A 71 6.29 -6.32 17.36
C MET A 71 5.59 -6.48 18.72
N LYS A 72 5.69 -5.51 19.64
CA LYS A 72 4.94 -5.56 20.91
C LYS A 72 3.42 -5.56 20.72
N PHE A 73 2.94 -4.96 19.63
CA PHE A 73 1.53 -4.91 19.27
C PHE A 73 1.15 -5.93 18.20
N GLU A 74 1.98 -6.93 17.93
CA GLU A 74 1.74 -7.95 16.91
C GLU A 74 0.39 -8.66 17.11
N ALA A 75 0.10 -9.16 18.31
CA ALA A 75 -1.17 -9.83 18.60
C ALA A 75 -2.43 -8.97 18.34
N PRO A 76 -2.53 -7.72 18.85
CA PRO A 76 -3.67 -6.86 18.50
C PRO A 76 -3.67 -6.47 17.02
N ILE A 77 -2.52 -6.27 16.37
CA ILE A 77 -2.45 -5.99 14.92
C ILE A 77 -3.05 -7.15 14.12
N HIS A 78 -2.68 -8.40 14.43
CA HIS A 78 -3.25 -9.57 13.77
C HIS A 78 -4.74 -9.72 14.04
N PHE A 79 -5.21 -9.44 15.26
CA PHE A 79 -6.64 -9.47 15.54
C PHE A 79 -7.42 -8.48 14.66
N PHE A 80 -6.90 -7.26 14.47
CA PHE A 80 -7.53 -6.30 13.57
C PHE A 80 -7.41 -6.71 12.10
N ASP A 81 -6.26 -7.23 11.70
CA ASP A 81 -6.03 -7.76 10.35
C ASP A 81 -7.05 -8.86 10.01
N ASP A 82 -7.26 -9.83 10.90
CA ASP A 82 -8.27 -10.89 10.75
C ASP A 82 -9.68 -10.32 10.58
N LYS A 83 -10.03 -9.30 11.38
CA LYS A 83 -11.35 -8.64 11.29
C LYS A 83 -11.51 -7.88 9.99
N LEU A 84 -10.45 -7.24 9.50
CA LEU A 84 -10.46 -6.51 8.24
C LEU A 84 -10.52 -7.48 7.05
N CYS A 85 -9.79 -8.60 7.10
CA CYS A 85 -9.91 -9.70 6.14
C CYS A 85 -11.33 -10.28 6.10
N TRP A 86 -11.94 -10.52 7.26
CA TRP A 86 -13.34 -10.94 7.33
C TRP A 86 -14.30 -9.89 6.76
N GLY A 87 -14.06 -8.60 7.03
CA GLY A 87 -14.83 -7.51 6.44
C GLY A 87 -14.69 -7.46 4.91
N LEU A 88 -13.48 -7.69 4.42
CA LEU A 88 -13.20 -7.78 3.00
C LEU A 88 -13.91 -8.98 2.35
N ASP A 89 -13.94 -10.15 3.02
CA ASP A 89 -14.71 -11.31 2.57
C ASP A 89 -16.19 -10.96 2.39
N LYS A 90 -16.76 -10.17 3.31
CA LYS A 90 -18.15 -9.70 3.22
C LYS A 90 -18.39 -8.73 2.08
N ILE A 91 -17.43 -7.85 1.81
CA ILE A 91 -17.51 -6.95 0.65
C ILE A 91 -17.46 -7.76 -0.65
N GLU A 92 -16.54 -8.73 -0.74
CA GLU A 92 -16.43 -9.62 -1.89
C GLU A 92 -17.70 -10.48 -2.10
N GLU A 93 -18.36 -10.93 -1.03
CA GLU A 93 -19.62 -11.67 -1.09
C GLU A 93 -20.78 -10.80 -1.61
N LYS A 94 -20.83 -9.52 -1.19
CA LYS A 94 -21.94 -8.60 -1.51
C LYS A 94 -21.73 -7.84 -2.82
N VAL A 95 -20.48 -7.66 -3.23
CA VAL A 95 -20.09 -6.86 -4.39
C VAL A 95 -19.06 -7.67 -5.20
N PRO A 96 -19.50 -8.73 -5.91
CA PRO A 96 -18.60 -9.66 -6.61
C PRO A 96 -17.80 -8.98 -7.73
N ILE A 97 -18.30 -7.86 -8.28
CA ILE A 97 -17.62 -7.04 -9.28
C ILE A 97 -16.25 -6.51 -8.82
N VAL A 98 -15.97 -6.50 -7.51
CA VAL A 98 -14.66 -6.14 -6.97
C VAL A 98 -13.56 -7.15 -7.39
N LYS A 99 -13.95 -8.39 -7.74
CA LYS A 99 -13.06 -9.42 -8.31
C LYS A 99 -12.92 -9.33 -9.81
N ASP A 100 -13.86 -8.69 -10.49
CA ASP A 100 -13.86 -8.54 -11.93
C ASP A 100 -12.95 -7.38 -12.35
N THR A 101 -12.30 -7.52 -13.50
CA THR A 101 -11.51 -6.43 -14.07
C THR A 101 -12.45 -5.31 -14.55
N PRO A 102 -12.20 -4.03 -14.19
CA PRO A 102 -13.04 -2.89 -14.59
C PRO A 102 -13.30 -2.73 -16.10
N THR A 103 -12.57 -3.43 -16.96
CA THR A 103 -12.69 -3.37 -18.41
C THR A 103 -13.93 -4.08 -18.99
N MET A 104 -14.79 -4.69 -18.17
CA MET A 104 -15.98 -5.43 -18.64
C MET A 104 -17.34 -4.72 -18.44
N VAL A 105 -17.40 -3.52 -17.85
CA VAL A 105 -18.67 -2.80 -17.60
C VAL A 105 -19.03 -1.71 -18.62
N SER A 106 -18.38 -1.68 -19.78
CA SER A 106 -18.80 -0.82 -20.89
C SER A 106 -19.05 -1.66 -22.14
N LYS A 107 -20.15 -2.41 -22.13
CA LYS A 107 -20.76 -2.95 -23.34
C LYS A 107 -22.27 -3.13 -23.15
N ASP A 108 -22.95 -2.01 -22.93
CA ASP A 108 -24.36 -1.79 -23.27
C ASP A 108 -24.58 -0.31 -23.59
#